data_AF-A0A5Y7E0Q1-F1
#
_entry.id   AF-A0A5Y7E0Q1-F1
#
_cell.length_a   1.000
_cell.length_b   1.000
_cell.length_c   1.000
_cell.angle_alpha   90.00
_cell.angle_beta   90.00
_cell.angle_gamma   90.00
#
_symmetry.space_group_name_H-M   'P 1'
#
loop_
_entity.id
_entity.type
_entity.pdbx_description
1 polymer ?
#
loop_
_entity_poly.entity_id
_entity_poly.type
_entity_poly.pdbx_seq_one_letter_code
_entity_poly.pdbx_strand_id
1 'polypeptide(L)'
;LDSKNIILYGFNNLEIDIEKCFKIIEKNQNFTLDFPSSILAFDGYRIFLFYLFRKLKLYWNLALENRQREVFCEFFSYARKIYIILMSTEEIFDEELNKNLALRFEDLVKQSYCILANNELDENLLLFLGSEDLQNLLSDFDFFIKEDSFYKSEQEKYFFKQMIAMQLRKRLVLFKKNLLKNFEIETFEENFLGLSVFLEYFHNLYNLKILSKLYNKYFICDLEKKTLLKLTKKKEKLGKLIHKASKKLKIYKGY
;
A
#
# COMPACT_ATOMS: atom_id res chain seq x y z
N LEU A 1 -14.49 -17.01 8.79
CA LEU A 1 -14.95 -15.74 8.20
C LEU A 1 -14.67 -15.84 6.71
N ASP A 2 -15.71 -16.13 5.95
CA ASP A 2 -15.65 -16.44 4.53
C ASP A 2 -15.09 -15.26 3.73
N SER A 3 -13.83 -15.38 3.30
CA SER A 3 -13.19 -14.44 2.40
C SER A 3 -13.88 -14.53 1.03
N LYS A 4 -14.83 -13.64 0.76
CA LYS A 4 -15.32 -13.42 -0.61
C LYS A 4 -14.17 -12.81 -1.41
N ASN A 5 -13.41 -13.65 -2.10
CA ASN A 5 -12.48 -13.20 -3.12
C ASN A 5 -13.32 -12.63 -4.27
N ILE A 6 -13.22 -11.33 -4.56
CA ILE A 6 -13.73 -10.81 -5.82
C ILE A 6 -12.71 -11.23 -6.88
N ILE A 7 -12.98 -12.39 -7.47
CA ILE A 7 -12.26 -12.94 -8.59
C ILE A 7 -12.76 -12.18 -9.83
N LEU A 8 -11.94 -11.29 -10.39
CA LEU A 8 -12.23 -10.53 -11.62
C LEU A 8 -12.20 -11.43 -12.89
N TYR A 9 -12.75 -12.65 -12.83
CA TYR A 9 -12.87 -13.52 -14.01
C TYR A 9 -14.15 -13.17 -14.78
N GLY A 10 -13.96 -12.68 -15.99
CA GLY A 10 -15.01 -12.30 -16.94
C GLY A 10 -14.50 -11.39 -18.07
N PHE A 11 -13.35 -10.74 -17.90
CA PHE A 11 -12.77 -9.86 -18.91
C PHE A 11 -11.74 -10.59 -19.77
N ASN A 12 -12.22 -11.48 -20.66
CA ASN A 12 -11.44 -11.89 -21.82
C ASN A 12 -11.39 -10.68 -22.77
N ASN A 13 -10.23 -10.04 -22.90
CA ASN A 13 -9.92 -8.98 -23.88
C ASN A 13 -10.87 -7.75 -23.93
N LEU A 14 -11.53 -7.40 -22.83
CA LEU A 14 -12.45 -6.25 -22.79
C LEU A 14 -11.95 -5.24 -21.76
N GLU A 15 -11.95 -3.96 -22.14
CA GLU A 15 -11.64 -2.81 -21.28
C GLU A 15 -12.25 -3.01 -19.89
N ILE A 16 -11.42 -2.90 -18.86
CA ILE A 16 -11.89 -3.01 -17.47
C ILE A 16 -12.65 -1.73 -17.16
N ASP A 17 -13.94 -1.88 -16.87
CA ASP A 17 -14.79 -0.76 -16.47
C ASP A 17 -14.40 -0.30 -15.05
N ILE A 18 -13.56 0.73 -15.01
CA ILE A 18 -13.02 1.31 -13.77
C ILE A 18 -14.14 1.87 -12.90
N GLU A 19 -15.14 2.52 -13.48
CA GLU A 19 -16.26 3.06 -12.72
C GLU A 19 -17.05 1.96 -12.02
N LYS A 20 -17.28 0.82 -12.69
CA LYS A 20 -17.94 -0.33 -12.08
C LYS A 20 -17.11 -0.90 -10.94
N CYS A 21 -15.79 -0.98 -11.09
CA CYS A 21 -14.89 -1.36 -9.99
C CYS A 21 -15.00 -0.40 -8.81
N PHE A 22 -14.99 0.91 -9.05
CA PHE A 22 -15.17 1.92 -8.00
C PHE A 22 -16.52 1.78 -7.28
N LYS A 23 -17.62 1.64 -8.04
CA LYS A 23 -18.97 1.41 -7.46
C LYS A 23 -19.03 0.15 -6.59
N ILE A 24 -18.30 -0.91 -6.93
CA ILE A 24 -18.21 -2.13 -6.09
C ILE A 24 -17.45 -1.85 -4.79
N ILE A 25 -16.31 -1.17 -4.87
CA ILE A 25 -15.48 -0.81 -3.71
C ILE A 25 -16.21 0.16 -2.77
N GLU A 26 -17.00 1.10 -3.31
CA GLU A 26 -17.79 2.03 -2.51
C GLU A 26 -18.87 1.32 -1.68
N LYS A 27 -19.48 0.26 -2.24
CA LYS A 27 -20.55 -0.49 -1.58
C LYS A 27 -20.06 -1.46 -0.51
N ASN A 28 -18.84 -2.01 -0.66
CA ASN A 28 -18.29 -2.99 0.27
C ASN A 28 -16.76 -2.89 0.29
N GLN A 29 -16.15 -2.98 1.47
CA GLN A 29 -14.70 -2.97 1.64
C GLN A 29 -14.16 -4.27 2.26
N ASN A 30 -15.05 -5.19 2.64
CA ASN A 30 -14.73 -6.46 3.29
C ASN A 30 -14.43 -7.56 2.27
N PHE A 31 -13.51 -7.27 1.35
CA PHE A 31 -13.00 -8.25 0.40
C PHE A 31 -11.53 -7.99 0.09
N THR A 32 -10.89 -9.01 -0.47
CA THR A 32 -9.54 -8.92 -1.03
C THR A 32 -9.63 -8.67 -2.53
N LEU A 33 -8.84 -7.73 -3.04
CA LEU A 33 -8.72 -7.49 -4.47
C LEU A 33 -7.87 -8.59 -5.12
N ASP A 34 -8.42 -9.24 -6.14
CA ASP A 34 -7.65 -10.07 -7.08
C ASP A 34 -7.71 -9.43 -8.46
N PHE A 35 -6.56 -9.34 -9.13
CA PHE A 35 -6.41 -8.61 -10.39
C PHE A 35 -6.26 -9.59 -11.56
N PRO A 36 -6.86 -9.33 -12.72
CA PRO A 36 -6.56 -10.06 -13.95
C PRO A 36 -5.09 -9.91 -14.32
N SER A 37 -4.53 -10.87 -15.04
CA SER A 37 -3.13 -10.76 -15.49
C SER A 37 -2.94 -9.72 -16.60
N SER A 38 -4.00 -9.37 -17.32
CA SER A 38 -4.02 -8.45 -18.46
C SER A 38 -4.36 -7.00 -18.10
N ILE A 39 -4.70 -6.69 -16.84
CA ILE A 39 -4.98 -5.29 -16.46
C ILE A 39 -3.73 -4.44 -16.60
N LEU A 40 -3.87 -3.28 -17.26
CA LEU A 40 -2.81 -2.30 -17.39
C LEU A 40 -2.43 -1.76 -16.01
N ALA A 41 -1.17 -1.37 -15.85
CA ALA A 41 -0.66 -0.91 -14.58
C ALA A 41 -1.40 0.32 -14.07
N PHE A 42 -1.73 1.28 -14.95
CA PHE A 42 -2.50 2.47 -14.61
C PHE A 42 -3.82 2.13 -13.92
N ASP A 43 -4.69 1.38 -14.61
CA ASP A 43 -6.01 1.01 -14.09
C ASP A 43 -5.90 0.16 -12.82
N GLY A 44 -4.95 -0.77 -12.79
CA GLY A 44 -4.70 -1.60 -11.62
C GLY A 44 -4.30 -0.78 -10.40
N TYR A 45 -3.40 0.20 -10.57
CA TYR A 45 -3.01 1.10 -9.49
C TYR A 45 -4.15 2.03 -9.09
N ARG A 46 -4.95 2.56 -10.04
CA ARG A 46 -6.12 3.39 -9.73
C ARG A 46 -7.15 2.65 -8.89
N ILE A 47 -7.52 1.43 -9.30
CA ILE A 47 -8.42 0.56 -8.53
C ILE A 47 -7.86 0.28 -7.13
N PHE A 48 -6.56 0.00 -7.04
CA PHE A 48 -5.93 -0.30 -5.76
C PHE A 48 -5.83 0.92 -4.82
N LEU A 49 -5.43 2.08 -5.35
CA LEU A 49 -5.38 3.35 -4.62
C LEU A 49 -6.77 3.78 -4.18
N PHE A 50 -7.78 3.63 -5.04
CA PHE A 50 -9.18 3.87 -4.69
C PHE A 50 -9.62 3.00 -3.52
N TYR A 51 -9.29 1.71 -3.55
CA TYR A 51 -9.59 0.79 -2.44
C TYR A 51 -8.95 1.22 -1.12
N LEU A 52 -7.68 1.63 -1.12
CA LEU A 52 -7.03 2.18 0.07
C LEU A 52 -7.68 3.49 0.53
N PHE A 53 -8.01 4.36 -0.43
CA PHE A 53 -8.62 5.65 -0.16
C PHE A 53 -10.02 5.54 0.46
N ARG A 54 -10.83 4.58 0.00
CA ARG A 54 -12.15 4.32 0.58
C ARG A 54 -12.06 3.84 2.02
N LYS A 55 -11.02 3.09 2.37
CA LYS A 55 -10.73 2.71 3.77
C LYS A 55 -10.23 3.91 4.58
N LEU A 56 -9.33 4.72 4.03
CA LEU A 56 -8.88 5.96 4.66
C LEU A 56 -10.07 6.86 5.02
N LYS A 57 -10.98 7.12 4.05
CA LYS A 57 -12.19 7.93 4.27
C LYS A 57 -13.14 7.32 5.31
N LEU A 58 -13.29 6.00 5.34
CA LEU A 58 -14.06 5.32 6.39
C LEU A 58 -13.48 5.61 7.77
N TYR A 59 -12.18 5.39 7.97
CA TYR A 59 -11.54 5.65 9.25
C TYR A 59 -11.49 7.13 9.60
N TRP A 60 -11.38 8.04 8.62
CA TRP A 60 -11.51 9.48 8.84
C TRP A 60 -12.89 9.86 9.41
N ASN A 61 -13.97 9.35 8.83
CA ASN A 61 -15.32 9.62 9.33
C ASN A 61 -15.52 9.02 10.73
N LEU A 62 -15.12 7.77 10.94
CA LEU A 62 -15.18 7.12 12.26
C LEU A 62 -14.32 7.85 13.30
N ALA A 63 -13.21 8.43 12.88
CA ALA A 63 -12.30 9.21 13.71
C ALA A 63 -12.96 10.53 14.17
N LEU A 64 -13.69 11.20 13.28
CA LEU A 64 -14.51 12.37 13.61
C LEU A 64 -15.66 12.04 14.57
N GLU A 65 -16.28 10.86 14.43
CA GLU A 65 -17.43 10.42 15.23
C GLU A 65 -17.06 9.86 16.61
N ASN A 66 -16.19 8.83 16.65
CA ASN A 66 -15.98 7.98 17.83
C ASN A 66 -14.79 8.38 18.69
N ARG A 67 -13.85 9.16 18.13
CA ARG A 67 -12.64 9.67 18.79
C ARG A 67 -11.77 8.62 19.50
N GLN A 68 -11.83 7.38 19.04
CA GLN A 68 -11.03 6.28 19.62
C GLN A 68 -9.62 6.28 19.03
N ARG A 69 -8.61 6.11 19.89
CA ARG A 69 -7.20 6.07 19.50
C ARG A 69 -6.93 5.05 18.40
N GLU A 70 -7.56 3.88 18.49
CA GLU A 70 -7.41 2.79 17.54
C GLU A 70 -7.89 3.20 16.14
N VAL A 71 -8.98 3.95 16.04
CA VAL A 71 -9.54 4.45 14.78
C VAL A 71 -8.60 5.47 14.13
N PHE A 72 -7.97 6.33 14.94
CA PHE A 72 -6.95 7.26 14.44
C PHE A 72 -5.69 6.54 13.95
N CYS A 73 -5.22 5.53 14.69
CA CYS A 73 -4.11 4.69 14.27
C CYS A 73 -4.40 4.03 12.92
N GLU A 74 -5.62 3.53 12.70
CA GLU A 74 -6.04 2.97 11.41
C GLU A 74 -6.06 4.04 10.31
N PHE A 75 -6.62 5.23 10.56
CA PHE A 75 -6.58 6.34 9.59
C PHE A 75 -5.14 6.63 9.12
N PHE A 76 -4.21 6.82 10.05
CA PHE A 76 -2.82 7.10 9.71
C PHE A 76 -2.10 5.89 9.08
N SER A 77 -2.49 4.67 9.44
CA SER A 77 -2.03 3.44 8.79
C SER A 77 -2.39 3.44 7.30
N TYR A 78 -3.63 3.78 6.95
CA TYR A 78 -4.05 3.88 5.54
C TYR A 78 -3.37 5.05 4.81
N ALA A 79 -3.16 6.19 5.47
CA ALA A 79 -2.41 7.31 4.88
C ALA A 79 -0.98 6.87 4.52
N ARG A 80 -0.32 6.15 5.43
CA ARG A 80 1.02 5.59 5.19
C ARG A 80 1.04 4.55 4.09
N LYS A 81 0.02 3.68 4.02
CA LYS A 81 -0.13 2.72 2.93
C LYS A 81 -0.23 3.43 1.58
N ILE A 82 -1.04 4.49 1.49
CA ILE A 82 -1.16 5.30 0.27
C ILE A 82 0.18 5.93 -0.11
N TYR A 83 0.86 6.60 0.82
CA TYR A 83 2.21 7.16 0.61
C TYR A 83 3.18 6.11 0.03
N ILE A 84 3.27 4.94 0.65
CA ILE A 84 4.17 3.85 0.22
C ILE A 84 3.87 3.41 -1.22
N ILE A 85 2.60 3.37 -1.61
CA ILE A 85 2.18 2.97 -2.96
C ILE A 85 2.48 4.08 -3.97
N LEU A 86 2.20 5.35 -3.66
CA LEU A 86 2.52 6.48 -4.53
C LEU A 86 4.02 6.58 -4.83
N MET A 87 4.87 6.38 -3.82
CA MET A 87 6.33 6.29 -4.00
C MET A 87 6.78 5.08 -4.85
N SER A 88 5.88 4.15 -5.15
CA SER A 88 6.15 3.00 -6.00
C SER A 88 5.59 3.14 -7.42
N THR A 89 4.92 4.26 -7.72
CA THR A 89 4.18 4.49 -8.97
C THR A 89 4.63 5.75 -9.72
N GLU A 90 5.80 6.31 -9.38
CA GLU A 90 6.40 7.48 -10.07
C GLU A 90 6.58 7.28 -11.58
N GLU A 91 6.78 6.03 -11.97
CA GLU A 91 6.87 5.62 -13.37
C GLU A 91 5.48 5.66 -14.02
N ILE A 92 4.43 5.23 -13.33
CA ILE A 92 3.09 5.05 -13.91
C ILE A 92 2.32 6.36 -14.09
N PHE A 93 2.30 7.19 -13.05
CA PHE A 93 1.56 8.45 -13.04
C PHE A 93 2.45 9.63 -13.43
N ASP A 94 1.83 10.78 -13.68
CA ASP A 94 2.54 12.05 -13.76
C ASP A 94 3.48 12.22 -12.56
N GLU A 95 4.75 12.53 -12.83
CA GLU A 95 5.80 12.48 -11.81
C GLU A 95 5.62 13.55 -10.75
N GLU A 96 5.33 14.77 -11.19
CA GLU A 96 5.24 15.94 -10.34
C GLU A 96 4.03 15.82 -9.42
N LEU A 97 2.87 15.47 -9.99
CA LEU A 97 1.63 15.28 -9.25
C LEU A 97 1.74 14.10 -8.28
N ASN A 98 2.25 12.95 -8.72
CA ASN A 98 2.41 11.78 -7.87
C ASN A 98 3.38 12.06 -6.71
N LYS A 99 4.49 12.76 -6.96
CA LYS A 99 5.47 13.14 -5.93
C LYS A 99 4.87 14.15 -4.95
N ASN A 100 4.15 15.15 -5.44
CA ASN A 100 3.48 16.14 -4.59
C ASN A 100 2.48 15.46 -3.64
N LEU A 101 1.60 14.61 -4.17
CA LEU A 101 0.64 13.84 -3.37
C LEU A 101 1.34 12.94 -2.36
N ALA A 102 2.40 12.23 -2.78
CA ALA A 102 3.17 11.37 -1.89
C ALA A 102 3.75 12.16 -0.71
N LEU A 103 4.37 13.32 -0.95
CA LEU A 103 4.92 14.18 0.10
C LEU A 103 3.84 14.68 1.06
N ARG A 104 2.66 15.07 0.56
CA ARG A 104 1.55 15.51 1.42
C ARG A 104 1.03 14.38 2.32
N PHE A 105 0.95 13.15 1.80
CA PHE A 105 0.65 11.99 2.64
C PHE A 105 1.78 11.64 3.61
N GLU A 106 3.04 11.86 3.24
CA GLU A 106 4.18 11.70 4.14
C GLU A 106 4.09 12.68 5.32
N ASP A 107 3.81 13.95 5.05
CA ASP A 107 3.62 14.99 6.07
C ASP A 107 2.44 14.66 6.98
N LEU A 108 1.33 14.16 6.42
CA LEU A 108 0.19 13.67 7.18
C LEU A 108 0.59 12.56 8.17
N VAL A 109 1.43 11.62 7.73
CA VAL A 109 1.95 10.54 8.56
C VAL A 109 2.94 11.06 9.61
N LYS A 110 3.77 12.05 9.30
CA LYS A 110 4.69 12.67 10.28
C LYS A 110 3.94 13.41 11.38
N GLN A 111 2.93 14.20 10.99
CA GLN A 111 2.08 14.93 11.95
C GLN A 111 1.35 13.98 12.91
N SER A 112 0.98 12.78 12.43
CA SER A 112 0.38 11.75 13.29
C SER A 112 1.23 11.37 14.50
N TYR A 113 2.55 11.31 14.34
CA TYR A 113 3.45 10.95 15.44
C TYR A 113 3.45 12.02 16.53
N CYS A 114 3.41 13.30 16.14
CA CYS A 114 3.32 14.41 17.07
C CYS A 114 1.97 14.39 17.82
N ILE A 115 0.87 14.17 17.10
CA ILE A 115 -0.47 14.15 17.69
C ILE A 115 -0.65 12.95 18.64
N LEU A 116 -0.23 11.75 18.22
CA LEU A 116 -0.38 10.53 19.01
C LEU A 116 0.57 10.43 20.21
N ALA A 117 1.65 11.24 20.23
CA ALA A 117 2.56 11.35 21.36
C ALA A 117 2.08 12.32 22.44
N ASN A 118 1.18 13.25 22.10
CA ASN A 118 0.64 14.23 23.04
C ASN A 118 -0.57 13.65 23.80
N ASN A 119 -0.58 13.81 25.13
CA ASN A 119 -1.67 13.33 25.99
C ASN A 119 -2.97 14.16 25.86
N GLU A 120 -2.92 15.32 25.21
CA GLU A 120 -4.08 16.18 24.87
C GLU A 120 -4.65 15.81 23.48
N LEU A 121 -4.94 14.52 23.35
CA LEU A 121 -5.16 13.86 22.06
C LEU A 121 -6.47 14.27 21.38
N ASP A 122 -7.44 14.85 22.10
CA ASP A 122 -8.79 15.08 21.57
C ASP A 122 -8.98 16.43 20.84
N GLU A 123 -8.50 17.57 21.37
CA GLU A 123 -8.76 18.88 20.75
C GLU A 123 -7.88 19.14 19.53
N ASN A 124 -6.56 18.94 19.66
CA ASN A 124 -5.61 19.13 18.56
C ASN A 124 -5.93 18.24 17.36
N LEU A 125 -6.46 17.05 17.65
CA LEU A 125 -6.77 16.07 16.64
C LEU A 125 -8.06 16.40 15.90
N LEU A 126 -9.10 16.93 16.57
CA LEU A 126 -10.32 17.37 15.89
C LEU A 126 -10.05 18.57 14.99
N LEU A 127 -9.24 19.52 15.46
CA LEU A 127 -8.79 20.65 14.65
C LEU A 127 -8.03 20.17 13.40
N PHE A 128 -7.15 19.19 13.58
CA PHE A 128 -6.43 18.58 12.47
C PHE A 128 -7.35 17.83 11.50
N LEU A 129 -8.27 16.99 11.98
CA LEU A 129 -9.18 16.23 11.11
C LEU A 129 -10.20 17.09 10.39
N GLY A 130 -10.56 18.24 10.97
CA GLY A 130 -11.41 19.25 10.36
C GLY A 130 -10.66 20.26 9.50
N SER A 131 -9.32 20.19 9.44
CA SER A 131 -8.50 21.18 8.74
C SER A 131 -8.79 21.22 7.24
N GLU A 132 -8.74 22.43 6.68
CA GLU A 132 -8.91 22.65 5.25
C GLU A 132 -7.82 21.91 4.44
N ASP A 133 -6.57 21.89 4.96
CA ASP A 133 -5.45 21.21 4.32
C ASP A 133 -5.69 19.70 4.13
N LEU A 134 -6.24 19.03 5.14
CA LEU A 134 -6.61 17.61 5.04
C LEU A 134 -7.75 17.42 4.05
N GLN A 135 -8.80 18.23 4.13
CA GLN A 135 -9.94 18.12 3.21
C GLN A 135 -9.50 18.33 1.75
N ASN A 136 -8.64 19.32 1.50
CA ASN A 136 -8.04 19.57 0.19
C ASN A 136 -7.21 18.38 -0.27
N LEU A 137 -6.36 17.79 0.58
CA LEU A 137 -5.59 16.58 0.23
C LEU A 137 -6.50 15.42 -0.17
N LEU A 138 -7.56 15.16 0.60
CA LEU A 138 -8.50 14.09 0.28
C LEU A 138 -9.28 14.37 -1.01
N SER A 139 -9.63 15.64 -1.27
CA SER A 139 -10.30 16.05 -2.52
C SER A 139 -9.38 15.88 -3.74
N ASP A 140 -8.16 16.42 -3.65
CA ASP A 140 -7.15 16.33 -4.70
C ASP A 140 -6.81 14.87 -5.02
N PHE A 141 -6.74 14.02 -4.00
CA PHE A 141 -6.47 12.60 -4.18
C PHE A 141 -7.65 11.84 -4.80
N ASP A 142 -8.90 12.19 -4.46
CA ASP A 142 -10.09 11.63 -5.11
C ASP A 142 -10.12 11.98 -6.60
N PHE A 143 -9.81 13.23 -6.94
CA PHE A 143 -9.69 13.69 -8.31
C PHE A 143 -8.57 12.96 -9.05
N PHE A 144 -7.37 12.90 -8.45
CA PHE A 144 -6.21 12.19 -9.01
C PHE A 144 -6.51 10.72 -9.36
N ILE A 145 -7.26 10.01 -8.51
CA ILE A 145 -7.60 8.60 -8.76
C ILE A 145 -8.66 8.46 -9.86
N LYS A 146 -9.61 9.40 -9.94
CA LYS A 146 -10.76 9.30 -10.84
C LYS A 146 -10.47 9.80 -12.26
N GLU A 147 -9.51 10.70 -12.42
CA GLU A 147 -9.16 11.23 -13.73
C GLU A 147 -8.16 10.34 -14.48
N ASP A 148 -8.39 10.20 -15.79
CA ASP A 148 -7.53 9.41 -16.68
C ASP A 148 -6.32 10.23 -17.18
N SER A 149 -6.38 11.56 -17.04
CA SER A 149 -5.39 12.50 -17.61
C SER A 149 -4.00 12.44 -16.99
N PHE A 150 -3.84 11.76 -15.84
CA PHE A 150 -2.58 11.72 -15.08
C PHE A 150 -1.68 10.54 -15.45
N TYR A 151 -1.91 9.91 -16.59
CA TYR A 151 -1.15 8.76 -17.05
C TYR A 151 0.06 9.12 -17.93
N LYS A 152 1.18 8.42 -17.76
CA LYS A 152 2.33 8.49 -18.67
C LYS A 152 2.19 7.48 -19.82
N SER A 153 1.90 7.98 -21.02
CA SER A 153 1.64 7.19 -22.24
C SER A 153 2.75 6.19 -22.61
N GLU A 154 4.03 6.49 -22.36
CA GLU A 154 5.12 5.56 -22.65
C GLU A 154 5.05 4.26 -21.83
N GLN A 155 4.26 4.25 -20.76
CA GLN A 155 4.12 3.13 -19.83
C GLN A 155 2.86 2.30 -20.07
N GLU A 156 2.11 2.57 -21.15
CA GLU A 156 0.94 1.81 -21.65
C GLU A 156 1.21 0.31 -21.82
N LYS A 157 2.48 -0.09 -21.83
CA LYS A 157 2.93 -1.45 -22.11
C LYS A 157 3.06 -2.33 -20.87
N TYR A 158 2.93 -1.78 -19.66
CA TYR A 158 3.12 -2.57 -18.44
C TYR A 158 1.81 -3.06 -17.87
N PHE A 159 1.74 -4.37 -17.61
CA PHE A 159 0.64 -4.95 -16.84
C PHE A 159 0.86 -4.73 -15.34
N PHE A 160 -0.23 -4.52 -14.59
CA PHE A 160 -0.19 -4.28 -13.15
C PHE A 160 0.59 -5.36 -12.38
N LYS A 161 0.34 -6.64 -12.68
CA LYS A 161 1.08 -7.75 -12.03
C LYS A 161 2.57 -7.72 -12.34
N GLN A 162 3.01 -7.16 -13.47
CA GLN A 162 4.44 -7.02 -13.75
C GLN A 162 5.07 -5.94 -12.89
N MET A 163 4.41 -4.79 -12.76
CA MET A 163 4.85 -3.68 -11.91
C MET A 163 4.92 -4.08 -10.44
N ILE A 164 3.89 -4.74 -9.92
CA ILE A 164 3.89 -5.25 -8.54
C ILE A 164 5.03 -6.26 -8.32
N ALA A 165 5.33 -7.12 -9.29
CA ALA A 165 6.42 -8.09 -9.17
C ALA A 165 7.79 -7.39 -9.13
N MET A 166 7.96 -6.36 -9.96
CA MET A 166 9.16 -5.54 -10.00
C MET A 166 9.38 -4.81 -8.67
N GLN A 167 8.35 -4.13 -8.15
CA GLN A 167 8.42 -3.42 -6.88
C GLN A 167 8.66 -4.36 -5.69
N LEU A 168 7.94 -5.50 -5.63
CA LEU A 168 8.19 -6.53 -4.62
C LEU A 168 9.63 -7.04 -4.66
N ARG A 169 10.19 -7.31 -5.86
CA ARG A 169 11.59 -7.74 -5.99
C ARG A 169 12.56 -6.68 -5.50
N LYS A 170 12.39 -5.42 -5.92
CA LYS A 170 13.24 -4.28 -5.50
C LYS A 170 13.25 -4.16 -3.97
N ARG A 171 12.06 -4.14 -3.35
CA ARG A 171 11.90 -4.06 -1.89
C ARG A 171 12.48 -5.26 -1.16
N LEU A 172 12.26 -6.49 -1.65
CA LEU A 172 12.84 -7.71 -1.06
C LEU A 172 14.38 -7.69 -1.10
N VAL A 173 14.97 -7.28 -2.22
CA VAL A 173 16.43 -7.20 -2.36
C VAL A 173 17.00 -6.12 -1.45
N LEU A 174 16.39 -4.94 -1.41
CA LEU A 174 16.81 -3.84 -0.54
C LEU A 174 16.70 -4.23 0.94
N PHE A 175 15.55 -4.76 1.35
CA PHE A 175 15.34 -5.23 2.72
C PHE A 175 16.33 -6.32 3.12
N LYS A 176 16.66 -7.27 2.23
CA LYS A 176 17.70 -8.27 2.49
C LYS A 176 19.08 -7.64 2.68
N LYS A 177 19.45 -6.65 1.85
CA LYS A 177 20.72 -5.92 2.01
C LYS A 177 20.76 -5.23 3.39
N ASN A 178 19.66 -4.61 3.79
CA ASN A 178 19.54 -3.87 5.05
C ASN A 178 19.51 -4.80 6.26
N LEU A 179 18.94 -5.98 6.14
CA LEU A 179 18.96 -7.00 7.20
C LEU A 179 20.38 -7.53 7.51
N LEU A 180 21.31 -7.45 6.54
CA LEU A 180 22.62 -8.10 6.62
C LEU A 180 23.76 -7.18 7.06
N LYS A 181 23.62 -5.85 7.00
CA LYS A 181 24.63 -4.93 7.55
C LYS A 181 24.13 -4.33 8.88
N ASN A 182 25.03 -3.77 9.68
CA ASN A 182 24.66 -3.01 10.88
C ASN A 182 24.15 -1.64 10.40
N PHE A 183 22.88 -1.33 10.64
CA PHE A 183 22.24 -0.13 10.11
C PHE A 183 21.42 0.62 11.15
N GLU A 184 21.18 1.90 10.83
CA GLU A 184 20.23 2.78 11.50
C GLU A 184 18.83 2.17 11.52
N ILE A 185 18.20 2.25 12.70
CA ILE A 185 16.90 1.62 12.97
C ILE A 185 15.84 2.21 12.03
N GLU A 186 15.79 3.54 11.89
CA GLU A 186 14.79 4.27 11.09
C GLU A 186 14.72 3.77 9.64
N THR A 187 15.88 3.68 8.97
CA THR A 187 15.96 3.16 7.60
C THR A 187 15.46 1.71 7.53
N PHE A 188 15.71 0.88 8.55
CA PHE A 188 15.19 -0.48 8.58
C PHE A 188 13.67 -0.52 8.73
N GLU A 189 13.11 0.32 9.61
CA GLU A 189 11.67 0.40 9.85
C GLU A 189 10.91 0.82 8.59
N GLU A 190 11.38 1.84 7.89
CA GLU A 190 10.78 2.28 6.62
C GLU A 190 10.79 1.18 5.55
N ASN A 191 11.92 0.49 5.41
CA ASN A 191 12.03 -0.61 4.45
C ASN A 191 11.17 -1.82 4.85
N PHE A 192 11.05 -2.10 6.15
CA PHE A 192 10.15 -3.12 6.66
C PHE A 192 8.71 -2.77 6.34
N LEU A 193 8.26 -1.57 6.71
CA LEU A 193 6.89 -1.08 6.49
C LEU A 193 6.54 -1.10 4.99
N GLY A 194 7.43 -0.59 4.16
CA GLY A 194 7.25 -0.62 2.71
C GLY A 194 7.08 -2.04 2.16
N LEU A 195 7.86 -3.01 2.66
CA LEU A 195 7.71 -4.42 2.28
C LEU A 195 6.45 -5.07 2.88
N SER A 196 6.09 -4.72 4.12
CA SER A 196 4.89 -5.18 4.81
C SER A 196 3.64 -4.85 4.02
N VAL A 197 3.48 -3.58 3.60
CA VAL A 197 2.32 -3.13 2.82
C VAL A 197 2.20 -3.91 1.51
N PHE A 198 3.30 -4.07 0.77
CA PHE A 198 3.26 -4.84 -0.47
C PHE A 198 2.94 -6.32 -0.23
N LEU A 199 3.47 -6.92 0.84
CA LEU A 199 3.16 -8.31 1.16
C LEU A 199 1.71 -8.46 1.62
N GLU A 200 1.19 -7.57 2.47
CA GLU A 200 -0.19 -7.57 2.97
C GLU A 200 -1.19 -7.72 1.82
N TYR A 201 -1.03 -6.93 0.76
CA TYR A 201 -1.99 -6.92 -0.35
C TYR A 201 -1.64 -7.89 -1.49
N PHE A 202 -0.36 -8.20 -1.72
CA PHE A 202 0.06 -8.88 -2.96
C PHE A 202 0.74 -10.23 -2.74
N HIS A 203 0.85 -10.74 -1.50
CA HIS A 203 1.53 -12.02 -1.27
C HIS A 203 0.83 -13.22 -1.96
N ASN A 204 -0.49 -13.13 -2.20
CA ASN A 204 -1.27 -14.16 -2.88
C ASN A 204 -1.43 -13.92 -4.39
N LEU A 205 -1.06 -12.74 -4.91
CA LEU A 205 -1.32 -12.32 -6.29
C LEU A 205 -0.73 -13.28 -7.37
N TYR A 206 0.33 -14.00 -7.02
CA TYR A 206 1.04 -14.93 -7.91
C TYR A 206 0.88 -16.41 -7.50
N ASN A 207 0.05 -16.72 -6.50
CA ASN A 207 -0.11 -18.08 -5.95
C ASN A 207 1.22 -18.74 -5.52
N LEU A 208 2.22 -17.93 -5.15
CA LEU A 208 3.52 -18.40 -4.71
C LEU A 208 3.50 -18.67 -3.20
N LYS A 209 3.38 -19.94 -2.80
CA LYS A 209 3.40 -20.38 -1.38
C LYS A 209 4.53 -19.77 -0.55
N ILE A 210 5.66 -19.42 -1.18
CA ILE A 210 6.81 -18.82 -0.50
C ILE A 210 6.58 -17.38 -0.06
N LEU A 211 5.78 -16.59 -0.80
CA LEU A 211 5.44 -15.22 -0.44
C LEU A 211 4.46 -15.21 0.73
N SER A 212 3.40 -16.03 0.67
CA SER A 212 2.47 -16.18 1.79
C SER A 212 3.19 -16.69 3.05
N LYS A 213 4.15 -17.61 2.90
CA LYS A 213 5.01 -18.04 4.02
C LYS A 213 5.91 -16.92 4.55
N LEU A 214 6.42 -16.03 3.71
CA LEU A 214 7.21 -14.87 4.12
C LEU A 214 6.34 -13.93 4.96
N TYR A 215 5.18 -13.55 4.41
CA TYR A 215 4.23 -12.65 5.05
C TYR A 215 3.75 -13.20 6.40
N ASN A 216 3.12 -14.37 6.41
CA ASN A 216 2.53 -14.97 7.62
C ASN A 216 3.53 -15.21 8.76
N LYS A 217 4.81 -15.41 8.44
CA LYS A 217 5.84 -15.74 9.45
C LYS A 217 6.54 -14.52 10.01
N TYR A 218 6.67 -13.44 9.23
CA TYR A 218 7.57 -12.33 9.54
C TYR A 218 6.94 -10.93 9.42
N PHE A 219 5.83 -10.77 8.70
CA PHE A 219 5.24 -9.46 8.37
C PHE A 219 3.74 -9.36 8.69
N ILE A 220 3.12 -10.40 9.25
CA ILE A 220 1.68 -10.39 9.63
C ILE A 220 1.39 -9.55 10.88
N CYS A 221 2.39 -9.32 11.72
CA CYS A 221 2.25 -8.50 12.92
C CYS A 221 2.94 -7.16 12.69
N ASP A 222 2.43 -6.12 13.36
CA ASP A 222 3.06 -4.82 13.37
C ASP A 222 4.50 -4.87 13.89
N LEU A 223 5.27 -3.87 13.46
CA LEU A 223 6.66 -3.74 13.84
C LEU A 223 6.76 -3.28 15.30
N GLU A 224 6.64 -4.23 16.22
CA GLU A 224 6.97 -4.02 17.63
C GLU A 224 8.45 -4.30 17.88
N LYS A 225 9.00 -3.76 18.99
CA LYS A 225 10.35 -4.10 19.48
C LYS A 225 10.60 -5.62 19.55
N LYS A 226 9.58 -6.40 19.91
CA LYS A 226 9.63 -7.87 19.92
C LYS A 226 9.77 -8.47 18.52
N THR A 227 9.11 -7.88 17.52
CA THR A 227 9.21 -8.25 16.10
C THR A 227 10.63 -7.99 15.60
N LEU A 228 11.21 -6.81 15.88
CA LEU A 228 12.60 -6.48 15.55
C LEU A 228 13.61 -7.49 16.14
N LEU A 229 13.49 -7.83 17.42
CA LEU A 229 14.32 -8.84 18.09
C LEU A 229 14.17 -10.24 17.48
N LYS A 230 12.97 -10.60 17.01
CA LYS A 230 12.71 -11.87 16.34
C LYS A 230 13.34 -11.90 14.94
N LEU A 231 13.34 -10.78 14.22
CA LEU A 231 13.93 -10.64 12.89
C LEU A 231 15.45 -10.76 12.96
N THR A 232 16.10 -10.06 13.90
CA THR A 232 17.57 -10.11 14.10
C THR A 232 18.04 -11.53 14.44
N LYS A 233 17.38 -12.22 15.37
CA LYS A 233 17.68 -13.63 15.73
C LYS A 233 17.53 -14.60 14.57
N LYS A 234 16.69 -14.29 13.58
CA LYS A 234 16.39 -15.17 12.42
C LYS A 234 16.92 -14.61 11.10
N LYS A 235 17.85 -13.64 11.14
CA LYS A 235 18.32 -12.89 9.97
C LYS A 235 18.76 -13.78 8.80
N GLU A 236 19.52 -14.83 9.06
CA GLU A 236 19.98 -15.75 8.00
C GLU A 236 18.84 -16.55 7.37
N LYS A 237 17.94 -17.11 8.20
CA LYS A 237 16.78 -17.88 7.74
C LYS A 237 15.84 -17.00 6.92
N LEU A 238 15.61 -15.77 7.39
CA LEU A 238 14.82 -14.76 6.69
C LEU A 238 15.49 -14.36 5.36
N GLY A 239 16.79 -14.07 5.36
CA GLY A 239 17.55 -13.73 4.16
C GLY A 239 17.54 -14.83 3.10
N LYS A 240 17.61 -16.12 3.50
CA LYS A 240 17.44 -17.28 2.60
C LYS A 240 16.02 -17.33 2.01
N LEU A 241 15.00 -17.05 2.80
CA LEU A 241 13.61 -17.07 2.36
C LEU A 241 13.30 -15.93 1.40
N ILE A 242 13.78 -14.72 1.69
CA ILE A 242 13.70 -13.55 0.81
C ILE A 242 14.37 -13.82 -0.53
N HIS A 243 15.59 -14.39 -0.52
CA HIS A 243 16.30 -14.71 -1.75
C HIS A 243 15.51 -15.68 -2.64
N LYS A 244 14.93 -16.73 -2.04
CA LYS A 244 14.09 -17.69 -2.77
C LYS A 244 12.80 -17.04 -3.29
N ALA A 245 12.16 -16.17 -2.51
CA ALA A 245 10.95 -15.46 -2.91
C ALA A 245 11.23 -14.53 -4.11
N SER A 246 12.28 -13.71 -4.03
CA SER A 246 12.70 -12.80 -5.11
C SER A 246 13.03 -13.56 -6.41
N LYS A 247 13.75 -14.69 -6.33
CA LYS A 247 14.06 -15.53 -7.50
C LYS A 247 12.81 -16.09 -8.17
N LYS A 248 11.79 -16.49 -7.38
CA LYS A 248 10.55 -17.10 -7.90
C LYS A 248 9.53 -16.12 -8.47
N LEU A 249 9.57 -14.85 -8.07
CA LEU A 249 8.69 -13.79 -8.58
C LEU A 249 8.97 -13.50 -10.07
N LYS A 250 8.58 -14.32 -11.04
CA LYS A 250 8.89 -14.05 -12.46
C LYS A 250 8.30 -12.68 -12.88
N ILE A 251 9.14 -11.78 -13.40
CA ILE A 251 8.67 -10.65 -14.21
C ILE A 251 8.39 -11.28 -15.57
N TYR A 252 7.12 -11.55 -15.84
CA TYR A 252 6.69 -11.90 -17.17
C TYR A 252 6.97 -10.67 -18.05
N LYS A 253 7.71 -10.81 -19.14
CA LYS A 253 7.62 -9.85 -20.24
C LYS A 253 6.29 -10.16 -20.90
N GLY A 254 5.41 -9.18 -21.04
CA GLY A 254 4.13 -9.37 -21.69
C GLY A 254 4.36 -9.97 -23.07
N TYR A 255 3.71 -11.08 -23.36
CA TYR A 255 3.46 -11.51 -24.73
C TYR A 255 2.00 -11.16 -25.01
#